data_AF-A0ABD0QAL4-F1
#
_entry.id   AF-A0ABD0QAL4-F1
#
_cell.length_a   1.000
_cell.length_b   1.000
_cell.length_c   1.000
_cell.angle_alpha   90.00
_cell.angle_beta   90.00
_cell.angle_gamma   90.00
#
_symmetry.space_group_name_H-M   'P 1'
#
loop_
_entity.id
_entity.type
_entity.pdbx_description
1 polymer ?
#
loop_
_entity_poly.entity_id
_entity_poly.type
_entity_poly.pdbx_seq_one_letter_code
_entity_poly.pdbx_strand_id
1 'polypeptide(L)' 'LPGPMDCPTALYHLMMDCWQKDRNSRPKFEEIVSLLDKLIRNPSSLKGLVNPSN' A
#
# COMPACT_ATOMS: atom_id res chain seq x y z
N LEU A 1 9.33 7.10 8.28
CA LEU A 1 8.82 8.21 7.44
C LEU A 1 7.34 8.35 7.77
N PRO A 2 6.79 9.55 8.05
CA PRO A 2 5.34 9.68 8.16
C PRO A 2 4.68 9.34 6.80
N GLY A 3 3.48 8.78 6.84
CA GLY A 3 2.72 8.51 5.63
C GLY A 3 2.37 9.80 4.87
N PRO A 4 2.35 9.78 3.52
CA PRO A 4 1.91 10.95 2.76
C PRO A 4 0.48 11.36 3.16
N MET A 5 0.19 12.66 3.10
CA MET A 5 -1.17 13.19 3.29
C MET A 5 -2.10 12.56 2.24
N ASP A 6 -3.30 12.17 2.68
CA ASP A 6 -4.34 11.57 1.83
C ASP A 6 -3.88 10.33 1.03
N CYS A 7 -2.87 9.62 1.54
CA CYS A 7 -2.45 8.35 0.96
C CYS A 7 -3.49 7.26 1.28
N PRO A 8 -3.92 6.46 0.28
CA PRO A 8 -4.70 5.26 0.53
C PRO A 8 -3.98 4.30 1.49
N THR A 9 -4.67 3.82 2.51
CA THR A 9 -4.14 2.91 3.53
C THR A 9 -3.55 1.64 2.91
N ALA A 10 -4.20 1.10 1.89
CA ALA A 10 -3.71 -0.08 1.17
C ALA A 10 -2.34 0.18 0.50
N LEU A 11 -2.13 1.37 -0.07
CA LEU A 11 -0.85 1.74 -0.68
C LEU A 11 0.22 2.01 0.38
N TYR A 12 -0.15 2.63 1.50
CA TYR A 12 0.76 2.83 2.62
C TYR A 12 1.27 1.49 3.18
N HIS A 13 0.39 0.52 3.40
CA HIS A 13 0.80 -0.82 3.84
C HIS A 13 1.73 -1.51 2.83
N LEU A 14 1.43 -1.45 1.54
CA LEU A 14 2.33 -1.96 0.50
C LEU A 14 3.73 -1.32 0.59
N MET A 15 3.82 0.00 0.79
CA MET A 15 5.10 0.68 0.99
C MET A 15 5.83 0.17 2.23
N MET A 16 5.13 -0.05 3.35
CA MET A 16 5.72 -0.61 4.58
C MET A 16 6.24 -2.03 4.37
N ASP A 17 5.49 -2.86 3.64
CA ASP A 17 5.89 -4.24 3.33
C ASP A 17 7.15 -4.27 2.45
N CYS A 18 7.26 -3.35 1.48
CA CYS A 18 8.48 -3.17 0.69
C CYS A 18 9.70 -2.72 1.52
N TRP A 19 9.47 -2.02 2.64
CA TRP A 19 10.52 -1.50 3.52
C TRP A 19 10.83 -2.38 4.73
N GLN A 20 10.35 -3.62 4.76
CA GLN A 20 10.70 -4.57 5.81
C GLN A 20 12.22 -4.73 5.96
N LYS A 21 12.67 -4.79 7.22
CA LYS A 21 14.11 -4.95 7.54
C LYS A 21 14.63 -6.27 7.00
N ASP A 22 13.90 -7.35 7.22
CA ASP A 22 14.21 -8.65 6.63
C ASP A 22 13.85 -8.65 5.14
N ARG A 23 14.82 -8.98 4.30
CA ARG A 23 14.64 -9.06 2.84
C ARG A 23 13.63 -10.13 2.46
N ASN A 24 13.54 -11.21 3.24
CA ASN A 24 12.69 -12.36 2.92
C ASN A 24 11.21 -12.08 3.22
N SER A 25 10.93 -11.06 4.04
CA SER A 25 9.58 -10.59 4.36
C SER A 25 9.05 -9.56 3.35
N ARG A 26 9.89 -9.08 2.43
CA ARG A 26 9.45 -8.13 1.40
C ARG A 26 8.68 -8.87 0.31
N PRO A 27 7.60 -8.30 -0.23
CA PRO A 27 6.84 -8.91 -1.30
C PRO A 27 7.68 -9.01 -2.57
N LYS A 28 7.49 -10.09 -3.32
CA LYS A 28 8.03 -10.23 -4.68
C LYS A 28 7.24 -9.32 -5.63
N PHE A 29 7.84 -8.97 -6.77
CA PHE A 29 7.18 -8.14 -7.78
C PHE A 29 5.83 -8.68 -8.24
N GLU A 30 5.67 -10.01 -8.35
CA GLU A 30 4.39 -10.63 -8.70
C GLU A 30 3.29 -10.34 -7.68
N GLU A 31 3.61 -10.38 -6.39
CA GLU A 31 2.67 -10.08 -5.30
C GLU A 31 2.28 -8.60 -5.32
N ILE A 32 3.26 -7.71 -5.58
CA ILE A 32 3.04 -6.28 -5.72
C ILE A 32 2.07 -6.00 -6.88
N VAL A 33 2.33 -6.55 -8.06
CA VAL A 33 1.48 -6.37 -9.25
C VAL A 33 0.08 -6.93 -9.00
N SER A 34 -0.03 -8.13 -8.42
CA SER A 34 -1.32 -8.76 -8.08
C SER A 34 -2.16 -7.91 -7.12
N LEU A 35 -1.53 -7.31 -6.11
CA LEU A 35 -2.21 -6.40 -5.18
C LEU A 35 -2.70 -5.13 -5.91
N LEU A 36 -1.82 -4.46 -6.66
CA LEU A 36 -2.17 -3.24 -7.39
C LEU A 36 -3.33 -3.49 -8.37
N ASP A 37 -3.30 -4.62 -9.08
CA ASP A 37 -4.32 -5.03 -10.03
C ASP A 37 -5.68 -5.28 -9.34
N LYS A 38 -5.69 -5.85 -8.12
CA LYS A 38 -6.91 -5.95 -7.29
C LYS A 38 -7.44 -4.57 -6.87
N LEU A 39 -6.57 -3.64 -6.50
CA LEU A 39 -6.96 -2.28 -6.10
C LEU A 39 -7.55 -1.50 -7.26
N ILE A 40 -6.98 -1.64 -8.47
CA ILE A 40 -7.49 -0.98 -9.69
C ILE A 40 -8.88 -1.53 -10.07
N ARG A 41 -9.09 -2.85 -9.95
CA ARG A 41 -10.41 -3.47 -10.21
C ARG A 41 -11.46 -3.15 -9.16
N ASN A 42 -11.06 -2.79 -7.95
CA ASN A 42 -11.97 -2.39 -6.87
C ASN A 42 -11.53 -1.05 -6.25
N PRO A 43 -11.83 0.09 -6.92
CA PRO A 43 -11.39 1.41 -6.45
C PRO A 43 -11.96 1.80 -5.08
N SER A 44 -13.02 1.12 -4.61
CA SER A 44 -13.55 1.32 -3.26
C SER A 44 -12.53 0.99 -2.15
N SER A 45 -11.60 0.06 -2.43
CA SER A 45 -10.52 -0.31 -1.51
C SER A 45 -9.48 0.79 -1.30
N LEU A 46 -9.46 1.84 -2.12
CA LEU A 46 -8.55 2.98 -1.99
C LEU A 46 -9.11 4.12 -1.15
N LYS A 47 -10.36 4.03 -0.67
CA LYS A 47 -11.02 5.12 0.07
C LYS A 47 -10.51 5.33 1.48
N GLY A 48 -9.95 4.30 2.12
CA GLY A 48 -9.37 4.44 3.45
C GLY A 48 -8.07 5.23 3.35
N LEU A 49 -7.93 6.30 4.14
CA LEU A 49 -6.75 7.17 4.15
C LEU A 49 -5.99 7.02 5.47
N VAL A 50 -4.66 7.00 5.42
CA VAL A 50 -3.82 6.92 6.65
C VAL A 50 -3.72 8.24 7.39
N ASN A 51 -3.82 9.37 6.69
CA ASN A 51 -3.82 10.73 7.24
C ASN A 51 -4.81 11.58 6.42
N PRO A 52 -6.12 11.49 6.70
CA PRO A 52 -7.10 12.32 6.01
C PRO A 52 -6.86 13.79 6.33
N SER A 53 -6.76 14.64 5.31
CA SER A 53 -6.81 16.09 5.50
C SER A 53 -8.23 16.48 5.93
N ASN A 54 -8.32 17.24 7.03
CA ASN A 54 -9.57 17.76 7.57
C ASN A 54 -10.26 18.73 6.60
#